data_AF-A0A382YGX4-F1
#
_entry.id   AF-A0A382YGX4-F1
#
_cell.length_a   1.000
_cell.length_b   1.000
_cell.length_c   1.000
_cell.angle_alpha   90.00
_cell.angle_beta   90.00
_cell.angle_gamma   90.00
#
_symmetry.space_group_name_H-M   'P 1'
#
loop_
_entity.id
_entity.type
_entity.pdbx_description
1 polymer ?
#
loop_
_entity_poly.entity_id
_entity_poly.type
_entity_poly.pdbx_seq_one_letter_code
_entity_poly.pdbx_strand_id
1 'polypeptide(L)'
;MTPEERALIKALPNRLLGIVFGIVLVVNADPVGEAAPDGLGDIVSTNMTLFGGVIIFLSFLRTIIDYWLKITYPEDKQNPPLPGDRE
;
A
#
# COMPACT_ATOMS: atom_id res chain seq x y z
N MET A 1 -16.27 -16.27 -10.11
CA MET A 1 -15.48 -15.35 -9.28
C MET A 1 -15.65 -15.79 -7.84
N THR A 2 -14.59 -16.21 -7.18
CA THR A 2 -14.64 -16.71 -5.81
C THR A 2 -14.90 -15.53 -4.84
N PRO A 3 -15.48 -15.78 -3.64
CA PRO A 3 -15.69 -14.74 -2.63
C PRO A 3 -14.38 -13.99 -2.30
N GLU A 4 -13.28 -14.74 -2.32
CA GLU A 4 -11.93 -14.26 -2.12
C GLU A 4 -11.40 -13.34 -3.21
N GLU A 5 -11.60 -13.68 -4.49
CA GLU A 5 -11.25 -12.80 -5.61
C GLU A 5 -12.00 -11.47 -5.52
N ARG A 6 -13.28 -11.55 -5.13
CA ARG A 6 -14.15 -10.38 -4.99
C ARG A 6 -13.72 -9.47 -3.82
N ALA A 7 -13.30 -10.06 -2.70
CA ALA A 7 -12.74 -9.34 -1.56
C ALA A 7 -11.41 -8.66 -1.92
N LEU A 8 -10.55 -9.34 -2.68
CA LEU A 8 -9.24 -8.85 -3.11
C LEU A 8 -9.38 -7.66 -4.08
N ILE A 9 -10.30 -7.75 -5.05
CA ILE A 9 -10.64 -6.64 -5.96
C ILE A 9 -11.24 -5.46 -5.19
N LYS A 10 -12.07 -5.70 -4.17
CA LYS A 10 -12.66 -4.63 -3.35
C LYS A 10 -11.63 -3.93 -2.47
N ALA A 11 -10.60 -4.64 -2.03
CA ALA A 11 -9.50 -4.08 -1.23
C ALA A 11 -8.42 -3.38 -2.08
N LEU A 12 -8.33 -3.70 -3.37
CA LEU A 12 -7.31 -3.21 -4.29
C LEU A 12 -7.21 -1.66 -4.33
N PRO A 13 -8.31 -0.90 -4.47
CA PRO A 13 -8.24 0.56 -4.54
C PRO A 13 -7.60 1.17 -3.29
N ASN A 14 -7.96 0.65 -2.11
CA ASN A 14 -7.43 1.16 -0.85
C ASN A 14 -5.97 0.75 -0.63
N ARG A 15 -5.57 -0.42 -1.15
CA ARG A 15 -4.17 -0.89 -1.13
C ARG A 15 -3.27 -0.10 -2.07
N LEU A 16 -3.79 0.28 -3.24
CA LEU A 16 -3.07 1.07 -4.23
C LEU A 16 -3.01 2.56 -3.87
N LEU A 17 -3.88 3.05 -2.99
CA LEU A 17 -3.95 4.46 -2.63
C LEU A 17 -2.61 5.00 -2.12
N GLY A 18 -1.88 4.23 -1.32
CA GLY A 18 -0.53 4.60 -0.86
C GLY A 18 0.47 4.70 -2.01
N ILE A 19 0.43 3.76 -2.95
CA ILE A 19 1.29 3.77 -4.14
C ILE A 19 0.97 4.99 -5.02
N VAL A 20 -0.31 5.23 -5.30
CA VAL A 20 -0.77 6.37 -6.09
C VAL A 20 -0.37 7.68 -5.43
N PHE A 21 -0.59 7.80 -4.12
CA PHE A 21 -0.20 8.99 -3.36
C PHE A 21 1.31 9.23 -3.40
N GLY A 22 2.12 8.19 -3.22
CA GLY A 22 3.57 8.30 -3.32
C GLY A 22 4.04 8.69 -4.73
N ILE A 23 3.41 8.16 -5.80
CA ILE A 23 3.71 8.56 -7.18
C ILE A 23 3.38 10.03 -7.41
N VAL A 24 2.23 10.51 -6.92
CA VAL A 24 1.85 11.93 -7.02
C VAL A 24 2.91 12.80 -6.36
N LEU A 25 3.44 12.42 -5.19
CA LEU A 25 4.53 13.15 -4.55
C LEU A 25 5.81 13.17 -5.38
N VAL A 26 6.24 12.03 -5.93
CA VAL A 26 7.46 11.96 -6.76
C VAL A 26 7.32 12.80 -8.03
N VAL A 27 6.21 12.68 -8.75
CA VAL A 27 5.98 13.41 -10.02
C VAL A 27 5.88 14.93 -9.80
N ASN A 28 5.38 15.36 -8.64
CA ASN A 28 5.27 16.77 -8.32
C ASN A 28 6.49 17.33 -7.56
N ALA A 29 7.52 16.52 -7.30
CA ALA A 29 8.67 16.95 -6.49
C ALA A 29 9.40 18.13 -7.12
N ASP A 30 9.67 18.07 -8.43
CA ASP A 30 10.36 19.15 -9.14
C ASP A 30 9.51 20.42 -9.23
N PRO A 31 8.22 20.37 -9.67
CA PRO A 31 7.36 21.56 -9.65
C PRO A 31 7.21 22.21 -8.26
N VAL A 32 7.15 21.40 -7.20
CA VAL A 32 7.05 21.92 -5.83
C VAL A 32 8.38 22.49 -5.35
N GLY A 33 9.51 21.90 -5.76
CA GLY A 33 10.85 22.43 -5.52
C GLY A 33 11.07 23.78 -6.21
N GLU A 34 10.65 23.92 -7.47
CA GLU A 34 10.77 25.17 -8.24
C GLU A 34 9.93 26.31 -7.66
N ALA A 35 8.81 25.98 -7.00
CA ALA A 35 7.97 26.97 -6.31
C ALA A 35 8.49 27.36 -4.91
N ALA A 36 9.54 26.71 -4.42
CA ALA A 36 10.12 26.98 -3.11
C ALA A 36 11.03 28.23 -3.14
N PRO A 37 11.29 28.85 -1.97
CA PRO A 37 12.23 29.97 -1.87
C PRO A 37 13.63 29.63 -2.38
N ASP A 38 14.34 30.64 -2.91
CA ASP A 38 15.69 30.50 -3.44
C ASP A 38 16.63 29.80 -2.44
N GLY A 39 17.33 28.77 -2.92
CA GLY A 39 18.24 27.94 -2.12
C GLY A 39 17.59 26.76 -1.38
N LEU A 40 16.26 26.64 -1.37
CA LEU A 40 15.54 25.51 -0.78
C LEU A 40 14.94 24.54 -1.81
N GLY A 41 14.87 24.91 -3.10
CA GLY A 41 14.22 24.11 -4.13
C GLY A 41 14.75 22.68 -4.23
N ASP A 42 16.07 22.50 -4.26
CA ASP A 42 16.71 21.18 -4.32
C ASP A 42 16.41 20.34 -3.08
N ILE A 43 16.38 20.98 -1.90
CA ILE A 43 16.09 20.31 -0.63
C ILE A 43 14.63 19.84 -0.61
N VAL A 44 13.71 20.68 -1.07
CA VAL A 44 12.28 20.36 -1.15
C VAL A 44 12.02 19.25 -2.16
N SER A 45 12.53 19.35 -3.39
CA SER A 45 12.37 18.31 -4.41
C SER A 45 12.99 16.97 -3.96
N THR A 46 14.22 17.00 -3.44
CA THR A 46 14.90 15.78 -2.97
C THR A 46 14.12 15.09 -1.85
N ASN A 47 13.69 15.85 -0.84
CA ASN A 47 12.95 15.29 0.29
C ASN A 47 11.58 14.76 -0.14
N MET A 48 10.89 15.45 -1.04
CA MET A 48 9.58 15.02 -1.53
C MET A 48 9.68 13.76 -2.40
N THR A 49 10.74 13.66 -3.22
CA THR A 49 11.07 12.45 -3.98
C THR A 49 11.37 11.27 -3.05
N LEU A 50 12.22 11.48 -2.04
CA LEU A 50 12.55 10.43 -1.06
C LEU A 50 11.31 10.00 -0.29
N PHE A 51 10.50 10.94 0.19
CA PHE A 51 9.30 10.66 0.95
C PHE A 51 8.26 9.91 0.11
N GLY A 52 8.02 10.34 -1.13
CA GLY A 52 7.15 9.64 -2.07
C GLY A 52 7.66 8.23 -2.37
N GLY A 53 8.97 8.06 -2.59
CA GLY A 53 9.61 6.76 -2.79
C GLY A 53 9.44 5.81 -1.60
N VAL A 54 9.63 6.30 -0.37
CA VAL A 54 9.41 5.51 0.86
C VAL A 54 7.96 5.05 0.96
N ILE A 55 6.99 5.93 0.67
CA ILE A 55 5.57 5.56 0.70
C ILE A 55 5.25 4.47 -0.32
N ILE A 56 5.75 4.60 -1.56
CA ILE A 56 5.58 3.58 -2.60
C ILE A 56 6.16 2.24 -2.12
N PHE A 57 7.40 2.26 -1.62
CA PHE A 57 8.09 1.06 -1.17
C PHE A 57 7.35 0.35 -0.03
N LEU A 58 6.93 1.09 1.00
CA LEU A 58 6.20 0.53 2.14
C LEU A 58 4.82 0.00 1.73
N SER A 59 4.14 0.69 0.80
CA SER A 59 2.84 0.24 0.28
C SER A 59 2.96 -1.04 -0.54
N PHE A 60 4.04 -1.17 -1.32
CA PHE A 60 4.34 -2.38 -2.06
C PHE A 60 4.70 -3.53 -1.11
N LEU A 61 5.55 -3.28 -0.11
CA LEU A 61 5.92 -4.26 0.91
C LEU A 61 4.69 -4.78 1.66
N ARG A 62 3.78 -3.89 2.07
CA ARG A 62 2.51 -4.26 2.70
C ARG A 62 1.67 -5.16 1.79
N THR A 63 1.58 -4.84 0.50
CA THR A 63 0.84 -5.63 -0.48
C THR A 63 1.42 -7.05 -0.61
N ILE A 64 2.75 -7.17 -0.64
CA ILE A 64 3.44 -8.47 -0.65
C ILE A 64 3.15 -9.25 0.63
N ILE A 65 3.27 -8.63 1.80
CA ILE A 65 3.03 -9.29 3.09
C ILE A 65 1.58 -9.78 3.18
N ASP A 66 0.61 -8.94 2.83
CA ASP A 66 -0.81 -9.31 2.80
C ASP A 66 -1.06 -10.51 1.89
N TYR A 67 -0.43 -10.54 0.72
CA TYR A 67 -0.53 -11.65 -0.23
C TYR A 67 0.11 -12.93 0.31
N TRP A 68 1.31 -12.82 0.88
CA TRP A 68 2.05 -13.94 1.44
C TRP A 68 1.34 -14.57 2.65
N LEU A 69 0.79 -13.75 3.55
CA LEU A 69 0.00 -14.20 4.69
C LEU A 69 -1.25 -14.95 4.23
N LYS A 70 -1.93 -14.45 3.18
CA LYS A 70 -3.12 -15.10 2.63
C LYS A 70 -2.82 -16.49 2.05
N ILE A 71 -1.67 -16.67 1.40
CA ILE A 71 -1.25 -17.98 0.88
C ILE A 71 -0.88 -18.94 2.03
N THR A 72 -0.17 -18.42 3.03
CA THR A 72 0.44 -19.24 4.09
C THR A 72 -0.57 -19.64 5.17
N TYR A 73 -1.59 -18.80 5.39
CA TYR A 73 -2.66 -19.01 6.36
C TYR A 73 -4.03 -18.89 5.68
N PRO A 74 -4.45 -19.89 4.88
CA PRO A 74 -5.82 -19.95 4.39
C PRO A 74 -6.79 -20.01 5.58
N GLU A 75 -7.91 -19.29 5.50
CA GLU A 75 -8.87 -19.06 6.58
C GLU A 75 -9.42 -20.35 7.24
N ASP A 76 -9.22 -21.52 6.63
CA ASP A 76 -9.58 -22.85 7.17
C ASP A 76 -8.94 -23.21 8.52
N LYS A 77 -7.96 -22.45 9.02
CA LYS A 77 -7.34 -22.68 10.34
C LYS A 77 -7.81 -21.73 11.44
N GLN A 78 -8.69 -20.76 11.14
CA GLN A 78 -9.08 -19.75 12.13
C GLN A 78 -10.39 -20.05 12.88
N ASN A 79 -11.14 -21.08 12.49
CA ASN A 79 -12.24 -21.64 13.29
C ASN A 79 -12.38 -23.15 13.03
N PRO A 80 -11.66 -24.02 13.75
CA PRO A 80 -12.15 -25.40 13.87
C PRO A 80 -13.57 -25.34 14.46
N PRO A 81 -14.57 -26.03 13.89
CA PRO A 81 -15.92 -26.05 14.45
C PRO A 81 -15.82 -26.44 15.92
N LEU A 82 -16.44 -25.64 16.79
CA LEU A 82 -16.45 -25.94 18.21
C LEU A 82 -17.19 -27.28 18.38
N PRO A 83 -16.80 -28.12 19.36
CA PRO A 83 -17.41 -29.43 19.55
C PRO A 83 -18.94 -29.43 19.69
N GLY A 84 -19.55 -28.28 20.01
CA GLY A 84 -21.01 -28.10 20.12
C GLY A 84 -21.72 -27.70 18.82
N ASP A 85 -21.01 -27.49 17.71
CA ASP A 85 -21.60 -27.16 16.40
C ASP A 85 -22.02 -28.42 15.62
N ARG A 86 -21.83 -29.60 16.23
CA ARG A 86 -22.21 -30.91 15.70
C ARG A 86 -23.41 -31.45 16.48
N GLU A 87 -24.55 -30.80 16.33
CA GLU A 87 -25.87 -31.39 16.66
C GLU A 87 -26.79 -31.33 15.45
#